data_AF-A0AAE1EGB7-F1
#
_entry.id   AF-A0AAE1EGB7-F1
#
_cell.length_a   1.000
_cell.length_b   1.000
_cell.length_c   1.000
_cell.angle_alpha   90.00
_cell.angle_beta   90.00
_cell.angle_gamma   90.00
#
_symmetry.space_group_name_H-M   'P 1'
#
loop_
_entity.id
_entity.type
_entity.pdbx_description
1 polymer ?
#
loop_
_entity_poly.entity_id
_entity_poly.type
_entity_poly.pdbx_seq_one_letter_code
_entity_poly.pdbx_strand_id
1 'polypeptide(L)'
;MKTDKIMGKVSIKKDDLHKYHGKDQWFPITPVDADSEVQGKVHVEVRMLLVQQMNDGSPQHMVEVKIQECSGLAIISGSCDPYATVTMLYSNKKQESKRTKVKKKTISPCFDETFIFESGQRGGGQDRENTYNLVEDAPGFQETRVSLWHDSAGVFGNVFLGEVKIPLHDLIQPQEHDAWYFLQPRDTAPGRQQRGDLGTLRLNLHYTSDHVFSSQSYDSLRNLILQSTSVEPITGSVAWLLGEVVPQRQDVVQPLTRVFLHHGQVVPFVSAFARHEISKITDTNTIFRGNTLVSKCIDELMKLVGHHYLRSTLKPTLDLIFRERKPCEIDPTKLQQGESRDINLSNIKEYISVILKAIINSALSCPPVMCQIFSELKELANTYFPNEREVRYSVISGFVFLRFFAPAILHPKLFDLTSEQIDPSTQRTLTLLSKTVQSVGNLVSSRTSHPNFTESYMRRESYMREVFALCVTAKHVEGMRTFLEIISSIPNGSQKAYDTPVILKEGTMIKRAQGRKKFGIKNFKSRFFRLTTHSLSYSKTEGGAALCVIPVDEILAVERVEESSFKIKNMFQLVQPNRTLYIQVRTT
;
A
#
# COMPACT_ATOMS: atom_id res chain seq x y z
N MET A 1 -2.45 28.41 -19.70
CA MET A 1 -1.34 27.43 -19.79
C MET A 1 -1.39 26.82 -21.17
N LYS A 2 -0.28 26.75 -21.92
CA LYS A 2 -0.22 25.99 -23.16
C LYS A 2 -0.15 24.51 -22.79
N THR A 3 -1.10 23.70 -23.25
CA THR A 3 -1.03 22.24 -23.12
C THR A 3 -0.11 21.70 -24.19
N ASP A 4 0.87 20.88 -23.81
CA ASP A 4 1.77 20.24 -24.77
C ASP A 4 0.98 19.36 -25.74
N LYS A 5 1.24 19.55 -27.04
CA LYS A 5 0.52 18.85 -28.10
C LYS A 5 1.28 17.58 -28.47
N ILE A 6 0.69 16.43 -28.20
CA ILE A 6 1.26 15.12 -28.55
C ILE A 6 1.45 15.06 -30.08
N MET A 7 2.68 14.76 -30.53
CA MET A 7 3.04 14.74 -31.96
C MET A 7 2.69 13.41 -32.65
N GLY A 8 2.66 12.32 -31.89
CA GLY A 8 2.39 10.96 -32.34
C GLY A 8 2.74 9.96 -31.25
N LYS A 9 2.51 8.66 -31.46
CA LYS A 9 2.79 7.61 -30.47
C LYS A 9 3.40 6.34 -31.08
N VAL A 10 4.15 5.63 -30.25
CA VAL A 10 4.51 4.22 -30.47
C VAL A 10 3.63 3.36 -29.56
N SER A 11 3.10 2.25 -30.08
CA SER A 11 2.33 1.29 -29.30
C SER A 11 2.90 -0.11 -29.53
N ILE A 12 3.21 -0.79 -28.43
CA ILE A 12 3.80 -2.13 -28.43
C ILE A 12 2.85 -3.03 -27.66
N LYS A 13 2.45 -4.16 -28.25
CA LYS A 13 1.59 -5.13 -27.53
C LYS A 13 2.37 -5.71 -26.36
N LYS A 14 1.70 -5.89 -25.22
CA LYS A 14 2.28 -6.54 -24.03
C LYS A 14 2.92 -7.89 -24.39
N ASP A 15 2.22 -8.68 -25.20
CA ASP A 15 2.66 -10.01 -25.61
C ASP A 15 3.84 -9.98 -26.59
N ASP A 16 4.17 -8.83 -27.19
CA ASP A 16 5.34 -8.65 -28.06
C ASP A 16 6.56 -8.10 -27.30
N LEU A 17 6.44 -7.62 -26.05
CA LEU A 17 7.54 -6.99 -25.31
C LEU A 17 8.80 -7.88 -25.22
N HIS A 18 8.62 -9.18 -25.06
CA HIS A 18 9.72 -10.16 -25.01
C HIS A 18 10.54 -10.20 -26.31
N LYS A 19 9.95 -9.88 -27.47
CA LYS A 19 10.62 -9.90 -28.79
C LYS A 19 11.66 -8.78 -28.91
N TYR A 20 11.43 -7.68 -28.19
CA TYR A 20 12.21 -6.45 -28.19
C TYR A 20 13.20 -6.32 -27.02
N HIS A 21 13.24 -7.30 -26.11
CA HIS A 21 14.17 -7.30 -24.98
C HIS A 21 15.63 -7.11 -25.44
N GLY A 22 16.33 -6.15 -24.85
CA GLY A 22 17.77 -5.90 -25.04
C GLY A 22 18.14 -5.42 -26.44
N LYS A 23 17.16 -5.03 -27.26
CA LYS A 23 17.37 -4.59 -28.65
C LYS A 23 17.02 -3.12 -28.81
N ASP A 24 17.88 -2.43 -29.54
CA ASP A 24 17.55 -1.14 -30.15
C ASP A 24 16.67 -1.39 -31.37
N GLN A 25 15.42 -0.96 -31.32
CA GLN A 25 14.49 -1.12 -32.44
C GLN A 25 13.80 0.20 -32.78
N TRP A 26 13.68 0.47 -34.08
CA TRP A 26 12.89 1.56 -34.63
C TRP A 26 11.42 1.14 -34.69
N PHE A 27 10.55 1.97 -34.12
CA PHE A 27 9.10 1.80 -34.14
C PHE A 27 8.47 2.97 -34.91
N PRO A 28 7.50 2.72 -35.82
CA PRO A 28 6.82 3.78 -36.54
C PRO A 28 6.00 4.63 -35.58
N ILE A 29 6.10 5.96 -35.73
CA ILE A 29 5.28 6.90 -34.98
C ILE A 29 3.92 6.96 -35.67
N THR A 30 2.89 6.51 -34.96
CA THR A 30 1.50 6.53 -35.44
C THR A 30 0.83 7.85 -35.07
N PRO A 31 -0.03 8.42 -35.95
CA PRO A 31 -0.83 9.58 -35.60
C PRO A 31 -1.71 9.32 -34.38
N VAL A 32 -1.76 10.29 -33.48
CA VAL A 32 -2.74 10.31 -32.39
C VAL A 32 -4.03 10.91 -32.91
N ASP A 33 -4.99 10.04 -33.23
CA ASP A 33 -6.39 10.40 -33.37
C ASP A 33 -7.23 9.88 -32.19
N ALA A 34 -8.44 10.43 -32.03
CA ALA A 34 -9.33 10.08 -30.93
C ALA A 34 -9.91 8.65 -31.02
N ASP A 35 -9.82 7.99 -32.18
CA ASP A 35 -10.23 6.59 -32.33
C ASP A 35 -9.11 5.61 -31.94
N SER A 36 -7.87 6.10 -31.88
CA SER A 36 -6.65 5.32 -31.61
C SER A 36 -6.20 5.33 -30.13
N GLU A 37 -6.51 6.37 -29.35
CA GLU A 37 -6.15 6.46 -27.91
C GLU A 37 -7.19 5.78 -27.01
N VAL A 38 -7.40 4.49 -27.27
CA VAL A 38 -8.23 3.67 -26.41
C VAL A 38 -7.44 3.29 -25.16
N GLN A 39 -8.02 3.66 -24.01
CA GLN A 39 -7.52 3.35 -22.69
C GLN A 39 -8.67 2.99 -21.76
N GLY A 40 -8.36 2.22 -20.73
CA GLY A 40 -9.33 1.75 -19.77
C GLY A 40 -10.00 0.42 -20.14
N LYS A 41 -10.96 0.05 -19.31
CA LYS A 41 -11.65 -1.25 -19.32
C LYS A 41 -13.12 -1.07 -19.01
N VAL A 42 -13.97 -2.00 -19.45
CA VAL A 42 -15.40 -2.05 -19.15
C VAL A 42 -15.74 -3.39 -18.50
N HIS A 43 -16.53 -3.35 -17.43
CA HIS A 43 -17.08 -4.51 -16.74
C HIS A 43 -18.44 -4.83 -17.34
N VAL A 44 -18.49 -5.96 -18.07
CA VAL A 44 -19.69 -6.43 -18.76
C VAL A 44 -20.07 -7.79 -18.22
N GLU A 45 -21.35 -7.93 -17.90
CA GLU A 45 -21.99 -9.17 -17.48
C GLU A 45 -22.96 -9.59 -18.61
N VAL A 46 -22.75 -10.77 -19.18
CA VAL A 46 -23.58 -11.32 -20.28
C VAL A 46 -24.19 -12.65 -19.83
N ARG A 47 -25.50 -12.79 -20.03
CA ARG A 47 -26.27 -13.97 -19.61
C ARG A 47 -27.27 -14.38 -20.70
N MET A 48 -27.21 -15.65 -21.11
CA MET A 48 -28.25 -16.28 -21.91
C MET A 48 -29.42 -16.69 -21.01
N LEU A 49 -30.64 -16.35 -21.40
CA LEU A 49 -31.88 -16.68 -20.71
C LEU A 49 -32.78 -17.50 -21.63
N LEU A 50 -33.41 -18.55 -21.10
CA LEU A 50 -34.50 -19.28 -21.75
C LEU A 50 -35.78 -19.00 -20.97
N VAL A 51 -36.74 -18.33 -21.61
CA VAL A 51 -38.02 -17.98 -20.97
C VAL A 51 -39.13 -18.82 -21.58
N GLN A 52 -39.74 -19.68 -20.76
CA GLN A 52 -41.00 -20.35 -21.12
C GLN A 52 -42.15 -19.35 -21.01
N GLN A 53 -42.92 -19.20 -22.08
CA GLN A 53 -44.13 -18.38 -22.07
C GLN A 53 -45.29 -19.15 -21.41
N MET A 54 -46.12 -18.46 -20.62
CA MET A 54 -47.21 -19.08 -19.84
C MET A 54 -48.38 -19.61 -20.70
N ASN A 55 -48.45 -19.25 -22.00
CA ASN A 55 -49.57 -19.54 -22.90
C ASN A 55 -49.12 -20.32 -24.14
N ASP A 56 -48.60 -21.54 -23.97
CA ASP A 56 -48.31 -22.49 -25.07
C ASP A 56 -47.35 -21.98 -26.18
N GLY A 57 -46.51 -21.00 -25.84
CA GLY A 57 -45.48 -20.47 -26.73
C GLY A 57 -44.17 -21.26 -26.65
N SER A 58 -43.51 -21.46 -27.80
CA SER A 58 -42.15 -22.01 -27.86
C SER A 58 -41.19 -21.21 -26.95
N PRO A 59 -40.25 -21.88 -26.26
CA PRO A 59 -39.37 -21.21 -25.31
C PRO A 59 -38.50 -20.16 -26.03
N GLN A 60 -38.50 -18.94 -25.50
CA GLN A 60 -37.86 -17.79 -26.14
C GLN A 60 -36.45 -17.59 -25.58
N HIS A 61 -35.45 -17.55 -26.46
CA HIS A 61 -34.08 -17.20 -26.09
C HIS A 61 -33.93 -15.67 -26.00
N MET A 62 -33.37 -15.19 -24.89
CA MET A 62 -33.04 -13.80 -24.66
C MET A 62 -31.56 -13.67 -24.23
N VAL A 63 -30.93 -12.54 -24.51
CA VAL A 63 -29.62 -12.19 -23.92
C VAL A 63 -29.78 -10.97 -23.03
N GLU A 64 -29.40 -11.13 -21.77
CA GLU A 64 -29.24 -10.04 -20.83
C GLU A 64 -27.78 -9.57 -20.87
N VAL A 65 -27.57 -8.28 -21.16
CA VAL A 65 -26.26 -7.61 -21.15
C VAL A 65 -26.31 -6.46 -20.16
N LYS A 66 -25.55 -6.58 -19.08
CA LYS A 66 -25.44 -5.54 -18.04
C LYS A 66 -24.07 -4.87 -18.11
N ILE A 67 -24.10 -3.55 -18.27
CA ILE A 67 -22.92 -2.70 -18.19
C ILE A 67 -22.81 -2.21 -16.75
N GLN A 68 -21.88 -2.78 -15.99
CA GLN A 68 -21.72 -2.46 -14.58
C GLN A 68 -21.00 -1.11 -14.43
N GLU A 69 -19.74 -1.06 -14.83
CA GLU A 69 -18.89 0.13 -14.77
C GLU A 69 -17.75 0.09 -15.79
N CYS A 70 -17.17 1.24 -16.10
CA CYS A 70 -15.87 1.32 -16.79
C CYS A 70 -14.80 1.82 -15.82
N SER A 71 -13.53 1.64 -16.16
CA SER A 71 -12.42 2.25 -15.43
C SER A 71 -11.31 2.77 -16.33
N GLY A 72 -10.84 3.99 -16.07
CA GLY A 72 -9.67 4.60 -16.72
C GLY A 72 -9.89 5.03 -18.18
N LEU A 73 -11.08 5.54 -18.53
CA LEU A 73 -11.39 6.06 -19.86
C LEU A 73 -10.60 7.35 -20.21
N ALA A 74 -10.45 7.63 -21.51
CA ALA A 74 -9.73 8.81 -21.99
C ALA A 74 -10.41 10.14 -21.62
N ILE A 75 -9.60 11.15 -21.29
CA ILE A 75 -10.06 12.54 -21.08
C ILE A 75 -9.96 13.28 -22.42
N ILE A 76 -11.11 13.76 -22.93
CA ILE A 76 -11.20 14.53 -24.17
C ILE A 76 -11.37 16.01 -23.81
N SER A 77 -10.43 16.86 -24.27
CA SER A 77 -10.47 18.32 -24.05
C SER A 77 -10.65 18.74 -22.58
N GLY A 78 -10.07 17.98 -21.64
CA GLY A 78 -10.18 18.23 -20.19
C GLY A 78 -11.47 17.73 -19.53
N SER A 79 -12.33 17.00 -20.26
CA SER A 79 -13.57 16.40 -19.74
C SER A 79 -13.70 14.93 -20.14
N CYS A 80 -14.52 14.18 -19.41
CA CYS A 80 -14.99 12.87 -19.83
C CYS A 80 -16.45 12.72 -19.41
N ASP A 81 -17.36 12.78 -20.39
CA ASP A 81 -18.81 12.63 -20.20
C ASP A 81 -19.31 11.32 -20.86
N PRO A 82 -18.98 10.14 -20.30
CA PRO A 82 -19.13 8.87 -21.01
C PRO A 82 -20.55 8.29 -21.02
N TYR A 83 -20.90 7.65 -22.14
CA TYR A 83 -22.00 6.68 -22.28
C TYR A 83 -21.55 5.43 -23.04
N ALA A 84 -22.23 4.32 -22.82
CA ALA A 84 -22.02 3.06 -23.52
C ALA A 84 -23.18 2.79 -24.48
N THR A 85 -22.87 2.28 -25.67
CA THR A 85 -23.83 1.73 -26.62
C THR A 85 -23.61 0.22 -26.70
N VAL A 86 -24.63 -0.54 -26.34
CA VAL A 86 -24.68 -2.00 -26.45
C VAL A 86 -25.42 -2.36 -27.72
N THR A 87 -24.72 -2.96 -28.68
CA THR A 87 -25.26 -3.43 -29.95
C THR A 87 -25.25 -4.95 -29.97
N MET A 88 -26.43 -5.55 -30.06
CA MET A 88 -26.58 -6.99 -30.34
C MET A 88 -26.55 -7.22 -31.85
N LEU A 89 -25.66 -8.10 -32.31
CA LEU A 89 -25.63 -8.61 -33.67
C LEU A 89 -26.30 -9.98 -33.71
N TYR A 90 -27.34 -10.09 -34.53
CA TYR A 90 -28.08 -11.33 -34.76
C TYR A 90 -27.48 -12.10 -35.96
N SER A 91 -27.63 -13.42 -35.96
CA SER A 91 -27.18 -14.34 -37.02
C SER A 91 -27.67 -13.97 -38.43
N ASN A 92 -28.86 -13.37 -38.54
CA ASN A 92 -29.41 -12.83 -39.80
C ASN A 92 -28.84 -11.45 -40.20
N LYS A 93 -27.74 -11.01 -39.56
CA LYS A 93 -27.08 -9.70 -39.73
C LYS A 93 -27.92 -8.48 -39.35
N LYS A 94 -29.13 -8.63 -38.79
CA LYS A 94 -29.83 -7.52 -38.14
C LYS A 94 -29.03 -7.10 -36.89
N GLN A 95 -29.14 -5.84 -36.53
CA GLN A 95 -28.51 -5.29 -35.32
C GLN A 95 -29.52 -4.48 -34.52
N GLU A 96 -29.44 -4.57 -33.20
CA GLU A 96 -30.26 -3.78 -32.27
C GLU A 96 -29.33 -3.07 -31.28
N SER A 97 -29.44 -1.74 -31.18
CA SER A 97 -28.58 -0.94 -30.31
C SER A 97 -29.38 -0.26 -29.21
N LYS A 98 -28.92 -0.42 -27.97
CA LYS A 98 -29.43 0.28 -26.78
C LYS A 98 -28.28 1.07 -26.15
N ARG A 99 -28.56 2.21 -25.51
CA ARG A 99 -27.52 3.05 -24.89
C ARG A 99 -27.80 3.36 -23.44
N THR A 100 -26.74 3.49 -22.64
CA THR A 100 -26.83 3.92 -21.25
C THR A 100 -27.05 5.42 -21.14
N LYS A 101 -27.34 5.90 -19.92
CA LYS A 101 -27.37 7.34 -19.62
C LYS A 101 -25.95 7.89 -19.52
N VAL A 102 -25.71 9.02 -20.17
CA VAL A 102 -24.47 9.81 -20.06
C VAL A 102 -24.16 10.10 -18.59
N LYS A 103 -22.98 9.68 -18.13
CA LYS A 103 -22.38 10.11 -16.87
C LYS A 103 -21.48 11.32 -17.18
N LYS A 104 -21.32 12.27 -16.27
CA LYS A 104 -20.55 13.49 -16.51
C LYS A 104 -19.31 13.59 -15.64
N LYS A 105 -18.23 14.12 -16.20
CA LYS A 105 -16.94 14.44 -15.56
C LYS A 105 -16.32 13.26 -14.79
N THR A 106 -16.21 12.10 -15.45
CA THR A 106 -15.63 10.88 -14.86
C THR A 106 -14.96 9.99 -15.90
N ILE A 107 -13.85 9.36 -15.51
CA ILE A 107 -13.14 8.37 -16.32
C ILE A 107 -13.43 6.92 -15.91
N SER A 108 -14.07 6.68 -14.76
CA SER A 108 -14.63 5.38 -14.38
C SER A 108 -16.15 5.47 -14.10
N PRO A 109 -17.00 5.61 -15.12
CA PRO A 109 -18.46 5.67 -14.95
C PRO A 109 -19.05 4.35 -14.45
N CYS A 110 -19.82 4.38 -13.36
CA CYS A 110 -20.75 3.30 -13.02
C CYS A 110 -22.07 3.51 -13.76
N PHE A 111 -22.42 2.56 -14.63
CA PHE A 111 -23.69 2.53 -15.33
C PHE A 111 -24.75 1.80 -14.50
N ASP A 112 -24.49 0.54 -14.13
CA ASP A 112 -25.44 -0.38 -13.45
C ASP A 112 -26.76 -0.47 -14.25
N GLU A 113 -26.63 -0.54 -15.58
CA GLU A 113 -27.72 -0.53 -16.57
C GLU A 113 -27.73 -1.84 -17.36
N THR A 114 -28.90 -2.48 -17.42
CA THR A 114 -29.12 -3.80 -18.04
C THR A 114 -30.00 -3.68 -19.28
N PHE A 115 -29.61 -4.37 -20.34
CA PHE A 115 -30.30 -4.41 -21.62
C PHE A 115 -30.64 -5.86 -21.95
N ILE A 116 -31.91 -6.12 -22.28
CA ILE A 116 -32.39 -7.44 -22.70
C ILE A 116 -32.66 -7.40 -24.19
N PHE A 117 -32.17 -8.41 -24.92
CA PHE A 117 -32.33 -8.60 -26.37
C PHE A 117 -33.08 -9.91 -26.63
N GLU A 118 -33.97 -9.92 -27.61
CA GLU A 118 -34.92 -11.01 -27.87
C GLU A 118 -34.73 -11.59 -29.27
N SER A 119 -34.78 -12.92 -29.39
CA SER A 119 -34.66 -13.62 -30.68
C SER A 119 -35.92 -13.52 -31.57
N GLY A 120 -37.04 -12.95 -31.09
CA GLY A 120 -38.31 -12.84 -31.82
C GLY A 120 -38.69 -11.38 -32.13
N GLN A 121 -39.16 -11.10 -33.35
CA GLN A 121 -39.47 -9.73 -33.77
C GLN A 121 -40.72 -9.15 -33.10
N ARG A 122 -40.61 -7.88 -32.65
CA ARG A 122 -41.71 -6.90 -32.74
C ARG A 122 -41.44 -5.91 -33.86
N GLY A 123 -41.75 -6.31 -35.09
CA GLY A 123 -41.89 -5.42 -36.24
C GLY A 123 -43.37 -5.10 -36.44
N GLY A 124 -43.81 -3.91 -36.06
CA GLY A 124 -45.20 -3.50 -36.23
C GLY A 124 -45.48 -3.03 -37.66
N GLY A 125 -46.41 -3.69 -38.34
CA GLY A 125 -47.03 -3.24 -39.58
C GLY A 125 -48.43 -3.83 -39.65
N GLN A 126 -49.45 -2.98 -39.76
CA GLN A 126 -50.78 -3.45 -40.13
C GLN A 126 -50.72 -3.86 -41.60
N ASP A 127 -51.05 -5.10 -41.91
CA ASP A 127 -52.08 -5.34 -42.91
C ASP A 127 -52.70 -6.74 -42.79
N ARG A 128 -53.85 -6.89 -43.43
CA ARG A 128 -54.76 -8.02 -43.30
C ARG A 128 -54.45 -9.09 -44.34
N GLU A 129 -54.74 -10.33 -43.97
CA GLU A 129 -54.97 -11.50 -44.84
C GLU A 129 -53.76 -12.22 -45.47
N ASN A 130 -53.97 -13.53 -45.61
CA ASN A 130 -53.33 -14.49 -46.51
C ASN A 130 -51.95 -15.11 -46.18
N THR A 131 -52.07 -16.40 -45.86
CA THR A 131 -51.35 -17.51 -46.50
C THR A 131 -50.06 -18.01 -45.84
N TYR A 132 -50.02 -19.35 -45.76
CA TYR A 132 -48.99 -20.22 -45.21
C TYR A 132 -47.56 -19.70 -45.42
N ASN A 133 -46.83 -19.49 -44.32
CA ASN A 133 -45.40 -19.27 -44.36
C ASN A 133 -44.69 -20.20 -43.38
N LEU A 134 -43.50 -20.61 -43.78
CA LEU A 134 -42.65 -21.59 -43.12
C LEU A 134 -42.25 -21.12 -41.71
N VAL A 135 -41.96 -22.07 -40.83
CA VAL A 135 -41.33 -21.79 -39.53
C VAL A 135 -39.90 -21.32 -39.80
N GLU A 136 -39.69 -20.00 -39.93
CA GLU A 136 -38.35 -19.42 -39.84
C GLU A 136 -37.83 -19.62 -38.41
N ASP A 137 -36.73 -20.36 -38.28
CA ASP A 137 -35.99 -20.45 -37.01
C ASP A 137 -35.67 -19.04 -36.50
N ALA A 138 -36.01 -18.78 -35.24
CA ALA A 138 -35.79 -17.49 -34.62
C ALA A 138 -34.29 -17.12 -34.69
N PRO A 139 -33.91 -15.92 -35.20
CA PRO A 139 -32.53 -15.57 -35.42
C PRO A 139 -31.71 -15.61 -34.12
N GLY A 140 -30.82 -16.60 -34.02
CA GLY A 140 -29.88 -16.74 -32.91
C GLY A 140 -28.91 -15.55 -32.81
N PHE A 141 -28.29 -15.40 -31.64
CA PHE A 141 -27.38 -14.29 -31.32
C PHE A 141 -25.94 -14.60 -31.75
N GLN A 142 -25.20 -13.61 -32.27
CA GLN A 142 -23.84 -13.80 -32.81
C GLN A 142 -22.76 -13.11 -31.96
N GLU A 143 -22.90 -11.80 -31.72
CA GLU A 143 -21.92 -10.96 -31.02
C GLU A 143 -22.66 -9.87 -30.24
N THR A 144 -22.25 -9.61 -28.99
CA THR A 144 -22.55 -8.34 -28.32
C THR A 144 -21.35 -7.40 -28.47
N ARG A 145 -21.59 -6.19 -28.97
CA ARG A 145 -20.58 -5.12 -29.00
C ARG A 145 -20.93 -4.03 -28.02
N VAL A 146 -19.97 -3.64 -27.19
CA VAL A 146 -20.11 -2.52 -26.25
C VAL A 146 -19.12 -1.43 -26.66
N SER A 147 -19.61 -0.35 -27.26
CA SER A 147 -18.81 0.82 -27.63
C SER A 147 -18.99 1.94 -26.61
N LEU A 148 -17.89 2.50 -26.11
CA LEU A 148 -17.88 3.65 -25.19
C LEU A 148 -17.63 4.95 -25.96
N TRP A 149 -18.27 6.02 -25.49
CA TRP A 149 -18.30 7.31 -26.16
C TRP A 149 -18.36 8.46 -25.16
N HIS A 150 -17.68 9.56 -25.45
CA HIS A 150 -17.80 10.84 -24.78
C HIS A 150 -18.91 11.67 -25.45
N ASP A 151 -19.89 12.11 -24.67
CA ASP A 151 -20.96 13.02 -25.08
C ASP A 151 -20.39 14.44 -25.27
N SER A 152 -20.28 14.90 -26.52
CA SER A 152 -19.75 16.22 -26.85
C SER A 152 -20.81 17.08 -27.52
N ALA A 153 -21.17 18.20 -26.88
CA ALA A 153 -22.09 19.19 -27.44
C ALA A 153 -21.46 20.06 -28.56
N GLY A 154 -20.35 19.63 -29.14
CA GLY A 154 -19.59 20.36 -30.16
C GLY A 154 -19.88 19.95 -31.60
N VAL A 155 -19.37 20.75 -32.54
CA VAL A 155 -19.59 20.61 -34.00
C VAL A 155 -19.15 19.26 -34.57
N PHE A 156 -18.24 18.55 -33.89
CA PHE A 156 -17.68 17.27 -34.34
C PHE A 156 -18.42 16.02 -33.80
N GLY A 157 -19.48 16.20 -33.01
CA GLY A 157 -20.28 15.11 -32.44
C GLY A 157 -19.55 14.32 -31.34
N ASN A 158 -20.13 13.16 -31.00
CA ASN A 158 -19.66 12.34 -29.89
C ASN A 158 -18.35 11.61 -30.22
N VAL A 159 -17.40 11.65 -29.28
CA VAL A 159 -16.04 11.13 -29.48
C VAL A 159 -15.96 9.70 -28.99
N PHE A 160 -15.37 8.79 -29.76
CA PHE A 160 -15.20 7.40 -29.38
C PHE A 160 -14.16 7.26 -28.26
N LEU A 161 -14.35 6.27 -27.36
CA LEU A 161 -13.44 5.98 -26.24
C LEU A 161 -12.90 4.54 -26.25
N GLY A 162 -13.36 3.71 -27.18
CA GLY A 162 -13.00 2.28 -27.29
C GLY A 162 -14.21 1.35 -27.31
N GLU A 163 -14.02 0.11 -27.76
CA GLU A 163 -15.06 -0.92 -27.76
C GLU A 163 -14.56 -2.30 -27.35
N VAL A 164 -15.48 -3.16 -26.94
CA VAL A 164 -15.27 -4.61 -26.82
C VAL A 164 -16.30 -5.33 -27.67
N LYS A 165 -15.87 -6.44 -28.27
CA LYS A 165 -16.71 -7.41 -28.98
C LYS A 165 -16.70 -8.71 -28.18
N ILE A 166 -17.88 -9.21 -27.82
CA ILE A 166 -18.07 -10.42 -27.03
C ILE A 166 -18.83 -11.41 -27.92
N PRO A 167 -18.15 -12.41 -28.49
CA PRO A 167 -18.82 -13.45 -29.27
C PRO A 167 -19.76 -14.28 -28.38
N LEU A 168 -20.88 -14.72 -28.93
CA LEU A 168 -21.93 -15.44 -28.18
C LEU A 168 -22.06 -16.92 -28.60
N HIS A 169 -21.25 -17.38 -29.56
CA HIS A 169 -21.35 -18.73 -30.13
C HIS A 169 -20.98 -19.85 -29.15
N ASP A 170 -20.15 -19.58 -28.14
CA ASP A 170 -19.77 -20.55 -27.11
C ASP A 170 -20.74 -20.58 -25.91
N LEU A 171 -21.74 -19.68 -25.85
CA LEU A 171 -22.67 -19.56 -24.73
C LEU A 171 -23.81 -20.58 -24.77
N ILE A 172 -23.45 -21.86 -24.84
CA ILE A 172 -24.38 -22.99 -24.86
C ILE A 172 -24.46 -23.55 -23.43
N GLN A 173 -25.64 -23.42 -22.79
CA GLN A 173 -25.93 -23.72 -21.37
C GLN A 173 -25.52 -22.59 -20.38
N PRO A 174 -25.98 -22.57 -19.11
CA PRO A 174 -26.11 -21.33 -18.33
C PRO A 174 -24.79 -20.90 -17.67
N GLN A 175 -23.84 -20.42 -18.47
CA GLN A 175 -22.68 -19.67 -17.99
C GLN A 175 -22.98 -18.17 -18.02
N GLU A 176 -22.86 -17.53 -16.86
CA GLU A 176 -22.85 -16.07 -16.72
C GLU A 176 -21.42 -15.58 -16.98
N HIS A 177 -21.23 -14.74 -18.00
CA HIS A 177 -19.94 -14.14 -18.32
C HIS A 177 -19.80 -12.78 -17.68
N ASP A 178 -19.33 -12.75 -16.43
CA ASP A 178 -19.07 -11.53 -15.65
C ASP A 178 -17.57 -11.22 -15.62
N ALA A 179 -17.13 -10.23 -16.41
CA ALA A 179 -15.70 -9.95 -16.55
C ALA A 179 -15.34 -8.48 -16.90
N TRP A 180 -14.09 -8.11 -16.58
CA TRP A 180 -13.46 -6.89 -17.03
C TRP A 180 -12.79 -7.08 -18.40
N TYR A 181 -13.25 -6.33 -19.40
CA TYR A 181 -12.69 -6.33 -20.74
C TYR A 181 -11.91 -5.04 -21.00
N PHE A 182 -10.66 -5.16 -21.47
CA PHE A 182 -9.89 -4.00 -21.93
C PHE A 182 -10.46 -3.49 -23.25
N LEU A 183 -10.74 -2.18 -23.30
CA LEU A 183 -11.27 -1.56 -24.50
C LEU A 183 -10.24 -1.63 -25.64
N GLN A 184 -10.72 -1.85 -26.86
CA GLN A 184 -9.92 -1.91 -28.08
C GLN A 184 -10.27 -0.75 -29.03
N PRO A 185 -9.33 -0.32 -29.90
CA PRO A 185 -9.64 0.50 -31.06
C PRO A 185 -10.65 -0.18 -31.98
N ARG A 186 -11.34 0.62 -32.81
CA ARG A 186 -12.15 0.08 -33.89
C ARG A 186 -11.29 -0.46 -35.02
N ASP A 187 -11.73 -1.58 -35.60
CA ASP A 187 -11.27 -1.97 -36.93
C ASP A 187 -11.62 -0.85 -37.90
N THR A 188 -10.60 -0.16 -38.41
CA THR A 188 -10.78 0.92 -39.36
C THR A 188 -11.30 0.34 -40.67
N ALA A 189 -12.43 0.85 -41.15
CA ALA A 189 -12.87 0.55 -42.50
C ALA A 189 -11.76 0.97 -43.50
N PRO A 190 -11.43 0.12 -44.49
CA PRO A 190 -10.36 0.43 -45.45
C PRO A 190 -10.76 1.66 -46.28
N GLY A 191 -10.20 2.83 -45.93
CA GLY A 191 -10.56 4.09 -46.59
C GLY A 191 -10.24 5.38 -45.81
N ARG A 192 -10.02 5.36 -44.49
CA ARG A 192 -9.52 6.55 -43.79
C ARG A 192 -8.04 6.77 -44.11
N GLN A 193 -7.79 7.81 -44.90
CA GLN A 193 -6.49 8.18 -45.47
C GLN A 193 -5.39 8.30 -44.41
N GLN A 194 -4.21 7.75 -44.74
CA GLN A 194 -2.98 7.96 -43.97
C GLN A 194 -2.66 9.46 -43.89
N ARG A 195 -2.78 10.04 -42.69
CA ARG A 195 -2.17 11.34 -42.40
C ARG A 195 -0.68 11.13 -42.16
N GLY A 196 0.14 11.46 -43.16
CA GLY A 196 1.58 11.79 -43.11
C GLY A 196 2.51 10.85 -42.33
N ASP A 197 3.62 10.44 -42.95
CA ASP A 197 4.71 9.80 -42.21
C ASP A 197 5.22 10.73 -41.09
N LEU A 198 5.09 10.28 -39.84
CA LEU A 198 5.57 11.00 -38.64
C LEU A 198 6.99 10.56 -38.24
N GLY A 199 7.63 9.69 -39.04
CA GLY A 199 8.94 9.13 -38.78
C GLY A 199 8.92 7.97 -37.79
N THR A 200 10.11 7.62 -37.29
CA THR A 200 10.33 6.45 -36.42
C THR A 200 11.04 6.83 -35.13
N LEU A 201 10.63 6.24 -34.02
CA LEU A 201 11.28 6.39 -32.72
C LEU A 201 12.13 5.14 -32.41
N ARG A 202 13.42 5.32 -32.10
CA ARG A 202 14.30 4.24 -31.64
C ARG A 202 14.11 4.05 -30.14
N LEU A 203 13.73 2.84 -29.72
CA LEU A 203 13.61 2.47 -28.32
C LEU A 203 14.55 1.30 -28.02
N ASN A 204 15.19 1.34 -26.85
CA ASN A 204 15.79 0.18 -26.20
C ASN A 204 14.84 -0.26 -25.08
N LEU A 205 14.44 -1.53 -25.08
CA LEU A 205 13.47 -2.06 -24.14
C LEU A 205 14.08 -3.19 -23.32
N HIS A 206 13.95 -3.11 -22.00
CA HIS A 206 14.32 -4.18 -21.10
C HIS A 206 13.07 -4.76 -20.46
N TYR A 207 12.83 -6.06 -20.70
CA TYR A 207 11.64 -6.77 -20.22
C TYR A 207 12.06 -8.00 -19.41
N THR A 208 11.65 -8.07 -18.15
CA THR A 208 11.80 -9.24 -17.28
C THR A 208 10.42 -9.85 -16.98
N SER A 209 10.38 -11.18 -16.83
CA SER A 209 9.17 -11.92 -16.45
C SER A 209 9.51 -12.80 -15.26
N ASP A 210 9.15 -12.35 -14.07
CA ASP A 210 9.38 -13.09 -12.83
C ASP A 210 8.20 -14.00 -12.53
N HIS A 211 8.47 -15.28 -12.34
CA HIS A 211 7.47 -16.30 -12.03
C HIS A 211 7.59 -16.75 -10.58
N VAL A 212 6.60 -16.39 -9.75
CA VAL A 212 6.48 -16.92 -8.39
C VAL A 212 5.69 -18.21 -8.45
N PHE A 213 6.31 -19.33 -8.05
CA PHE A 213 5.66 -20.64 -8.04
C PHE A 213 4.69 -20.77 -6.86
N SER A 214 3.93 -21.88 -6.81
CA SER A 214 3.11 -22.22 -5.65
C SER A 214 3.98 -22.35 -4.39
N SER A 215 3.44 -22.02 -3.21
CA SER A 215 4.17 -22.10 -1.93
C SER A 215 4.84 -23.47 -1.71
N GLN A 216 4.15 -24.55 -2.11
CA GLN A 216 4.61 -25.94 -2.06
C GLN A 216 5.96 -26.17 -2.77
N SER A 217 6.20 -25.43 -3.87
CA SER A 217 7.44 -25.52 -4.65
C SER A 217 8.67 -25.05 -3.87
N TYR A 218 8.47 -24.29 -2.79
CA TYR A 218 9.54 -23.77 -1.93
C TYR A 218 9.70 -24.55 -0.62
N ASP A 219 8.87 -25.58 -0.35
CA ASP A 219 8.83 -26.30 0.93
C ASP A 219 10.19 -26.84 1.37
N SER A 220 10.94 -27.47 0.45
CA SER A 220 12.26 -28.05 0.73
C SER A 220 13.28 -26.98 1.16
N LEU A 221 13.32 -25.84 0.45
CA LEU A 221 14.20 -24.72 0.78
C LEU A 221 13.77 -24.04 2.09
N ARG A 222 12.46 -23.85 2.29
CA ARG A 222 11.89 -23.25 3.49
C ARG A 222 12.22 -24.08 4.73
N ASN A 223 12.03 -25.39 4.68
CA ASN A 223 12.34 -26.30 5.78
C ASN A 223 13.85 -26.27 6.11
N LEU A 224 14.71 -26.29 5.09
CA LEU A 224 16.16 -26.19 5.26
C LEU A 224 16.59 -24.85 5.89
N ILE A 225 15.97 -23.73 5.51
CA ILE A 225 16.20 -22.42 6.15
C ILE A 225 15.77 -22.47 7.62
N LEU A 226 14.55 -22.92 7.92
CA LEU A 226 14.00 -22.94 9.29
C LEU A 226 14.82 -23.83 10.25
N GLN A 227 15.35 -24.96 9.74
CA GLN A 227 16.27 -25.84 10.47
C GLN A 227 17.58 -25.16 10.91
N SER A 228 17.95 -24.02 10.33
CA SER A 228 19.17 -23.28 10.70
C SER A 228 19.29 -23.00 12.21
N THR A 229 18.16 -22.82 12.90
CA THR A 229 18.11 -22.61 14.37
C THR A 229 18.59 -23.80 15.19
N SER A 230 18.61 -24.99 14.62
CA SER A 230 18.98 -26.26 15.27
C SER A 230 20.36 -26.79 14.86
N VAL A 231 21.11 -26.04 14.05
CA VAL A 231 22.44 -26.43 13.56
C VAL A 231 23.52 -25.90 14.50
N GLU A 232 24.34 -26.79 15.04
CA GLU A 232 25.54 -26.44 15.80
C GLU A 232 26.81 -26.92 15.08
N PRO A 233 27.86 -26.07 14.92
CA PRO A 233 27.86 -24.64 15.23
C PRO A 233 26.95 -23.86 14.27
N ILE A 234 26.35 -22.77 14.76
CA ILE A 234 25.41 -21.93 13.98
C ILE A 234 26.02 -21.37 12.68
N THR A 235 27.34 -21.30 12.61
CA THR A 235 28.12 -20.92 11.40
C THR A 235 27.98 -21.90 10.24
N GLY A 236 27.62 -23.15 10.51
CA GLY A 236 27.30 -24.16 9.48
C GLY A 236 25.85 -24.11 9.00
N SER A 237 25.01 -23.24 9.56
CA SER A 237 23.60 -23.12 9.17
C SER A 237 23.45 -22.42 7.82
N VAL A 238 22.40 -22.78 7.06
CA VAL A 238 22.13 -22.17 5.75
C VAL A 238 21.87 -20.67 5.88
N ALA A 239 21.15 -20.24 6.92
CA ALA A 239 20.94 -18.82 7.18
C ALA A 239 22.25 -18.04 7.43
N TRP A 240 23.24 -18.64 8.10
CA TRP A 240 24.54 -18.01 8.31
C TRP A 240 25.36 -17.98 7.03
N LEU A 241 25.44 -19.11 6.32
CA LEU A 241 26.20 -19.23 5.07
C LEU A 241 25.68 -18.25 4.00
N LEU A 242 24.37 -18.07 3.86
CA LEU A 242 23.79 -17.05 2.97
C LEU A 242 24.23 -15.63 3.35
N GLY A 243 24.30 -15.31 4.65
CA GLY A 243 24.72 -14.00 5.15
C GLY A 243 26.19 -13.67 4.93
N GLU A 244 27.04 -14.67 4.69
CA GLU A 244 28.47 -14.51 4.41
C GLU A 244 28.83 -14.65 2.92
N VAL A 245 28.10 -15.49 2.16
CA VAL A 245 28.36 -15.70 0.72
C VAL A 245 27.78 -14.58 -0.16
N VAL A 246 26.67 -13.96 0.23
CA VAL A 246 26.02 -12.92 -0.59
C VAL A 246 26.68 -11.55 -0.38
N PRO A 247 27.20 -10.87 -1.43
CA PRO A 247 27.91 -9.60 -1.28
C PRO A 247 27.08 -8.49 -0.64
N GLN A 248 25.80 -8.40 -1.01
CA GLN A 248 24.85 -7.45 -0.44
C GLN A 248 24.07 -8.10 0.70
N ARG A 249 24.62 -8.09 1.92
CA ARG A 249 23.99 -8.67 3.11
C ARG A 249 22.52 -8.27 3.36
N GLN A 250 22.07 -7.12 2.86
CA GLN A 250 20.68 -6.67 3.03
C GLN A 250 19.67 -7.58 2.28
N ASP A 251 20.07 -8.08 1.11
CA ASP A 251 19.25 -8.91 0.22
C ASP A 251 18.94 -10.28 0.83
N VAL A 252 19.75 -10.71 1.81
CA VAL A 252 19.56 -11.94 2.59
C VAL A 252 18.84 -11.65 3.91
N VAL A 253 19.25 -10.60 4.63
CA VAL A 253 18.68 -10.24 5.93
C VAL A 253 17.17 -10.03 5.87
N GLN A 254 16.67 -9.32 4.85
CA GLN A 254 15.24 -9.03 4.75
C GLN A 254 14.38 -10.29 4.49
N PRO A 255 14.67 -11.14 3.49
CA PRO A 255 13.94 -12.40 3.31
C PRO A 255 14.05 -13.34 4.51
N LEU A 256 15.25 -13.56 5.08
CA LEU A 256 15.41 -14.44 6.23
C LEU A 256 14.59 -13.96 7.44
N THR A 257 14.71 -12.69 7.81
CA THR A 257 13.99 -12.13 8.96
C THR A 257 12.47 -12.27 8.77
N ARG A 258 11.95 -12.07 7.55
CA ARG A 258 10.53 -12.28 7.23
C ARG A 258 10.10 -13.75 7.32
N VAL A 259 10.90 -14.69 6.81
CA VAL A 259 10.61 -16.13 6.88
C VAL A 259 10.56 -16.60 8.33
N PHE A 260 11.59 -16.29 9.13
CA PHE A 260 11.61 -16.68 10.54
C PHE A 260 10.53 -15.97 11.37
N LEU A 261 10.16 -14.72 11.05
CA LEU A 261 9.06 -14.01 11.70
C LEU A 261 7.71 -14.67 11.39
N HIS A 262 7.44 -15.01 10.13
CA HIS A 262 6.21 -15.68 9.72
C HIS A 262 6.02 -17.05 10.40
N HIS A 263 7.10 -17.80 10.59
CA HIS A 263 7.08 -19.09 11.29
C HIS A 263 7.24 -19.00 12.82
N GLY A 264 7.27 -17.80 13.42
CA GLY A 264 7.40 -17.61 14.87
C GLY A 264 8.77 -18.00 15.45
N GLN A 265 9.79 -18.21 14.61
CA GLN A 265 11.13 -18.69 14.99
C GLN A 265 12.20 -17.58 15.00
N VAL A 266 11.82 -16.31 14.76
CA VAL A 266 12.77 -15.18 14.68
C VAL A 266 13.55 -14.94 15.97
N VAL A 267 12.96 -15.18 17.14
CA VAL A 267 13.64 -15.00 18.43
C VAL A 267 14.75 -16.05 18.61
N PRO A 268 14.49 -17.38 18.56
CA PRO A 268 15.54 -18.40 18.56
C PRO A 268 16.63 -18.17 17.50
N PHE A 269 16.24 -17.76 16.29
CA PHE A 269 17.16 -17.48 15.19
C PHE A 269 18.15 -16.35 15.52
N VAL A 270 17.64 -15.17 15.90
CA VAL A 270 18.48 -14.01 16.21
C VAL A 270 19.29 -14.26 17.49
N SER A 271 18.72 -14.91 18.52
CA SER A 271 19.44 -15.29 19.74
C SER A 271 20.61 -16.23 19.48
N ALA A 272 20.46 -17.23 18.59
CA ALA A 272 21.55 -18.14 18.23
C ALA A 272 22.71 -17.39 17.55
N PHE A 273 22.40 -16.47 16.63
CA PHE A 273 23.40 -15.64 15.98
C PHE A 273 24.06 -14.67 16.98
N ALA A 274 23.27 -14.02 17.84
CA ALA A 274 23.76 -13.09 18.86
C ALA A 274 24.68 -13.78 19.88
N ARG A 275 24.35 -15.02 20.29
CA ARG A 275 25.19 -15.86 21.16
C ARG A 275 26.55 -16.17 20.53
N HIS A 276 26.57 -16.46 19.23
CA HIS A 276 27.83 -16.69 18.53
C HIS A 276 28.66 -15.40 18.38
N GLU A 277 28.03 -14.27 18.04
CA GLU A 277 28.73 -12.99 17.94
C GLU A 277 29.32 -12.56 19.29
N ILE A 278 28.51 -12.53 20.36
CA ILE A 278 28.95 -12.07 21.69
C ILE A 278 30.08 -12.94 22.26
N SER A 279 30.11 -14.25 21.94
CA SER A 279 31.17 -15.17 22.38
C SER A 279 32.57 -14.82 21.86
N LYS A 280 32.68 -13.99 20.81
CA LYS A 280 33.95 -13.55 20.23
C LYS A 280 34.39 -12.16 20.72
N ILE A 281 33.59 -11.47 21.53
CA ILE A 281 33.82 -10.07 21.87
C ILE A 281 34.67 -9.95 23.14
N THR A 282 35.79 -9.26 23.02
CA THR A 282 36.71 -8.97 24.13
C THR A 282 36.57 -7.57 24.71
N ASP A 283 36.12 -6.59 23.92
CA ASP A 283 35.85 -5.21 24.37
C ASP A 283 34.33 -4.97 24.43
N THR A 284 33.81 -4.75 25.63
CA THR A 284 32.39 -4.52 25.88
C THR A 284 31.86 -3.25 25.22
N ASN A 285 32.73 -2.31 24.84
CA ASN A 285 32.38 -1.13 24.05
C ASN A 285 32.08 -1.43 22.57
N THR A 286 32.37 -2.62 22.05
CA THR A 286 32.15 -2.98 20.64
C THR A 286 30.87 -3.79 20.40
N ILE A 287 30.22 -4.28 21.47
CA ILE A 287 29.10 -5.22 21.40
C ILE A 287 27.95 -4.67 20.54
N PHE A 288 27.62 -5.40 19.47
CA PHE A 288 26.59 -5.08 18.48
C PHE A 288 26.68 -3.66 17.84
N ARG A 289 27.82 -2.96 17.95
CA ARG A 289 28.04 -1.64 17.33
C ARG A 289 28.46 -1.70 15.87
N GLY A 290 28.90 -2.87 15.38
CA GLY A 290 29.30 -3.08 13.98
C GLY A 290 28.13 -3.26 13.01
N ASN A 291 28.46 -3.36 11.71
CA ASN A 291 27.53 -3.77 10.64
C ASN A 291 27.58 -5.30 10.45
N THR A 292 27.13 -6.03 11.47
CA THR A 292 27.15 -7.49 11.51
C THR A 292 25.84 -8.09 11.01
N LEU A 293 25.82 -9.41 10.80
CA LEU A 293 24.59 -10.12 10.42
C LEU A 293 23.52 -10.03 11.52
N VAL A 294 23.94 -10.11 12.79
CA VAL A 294 23.07 -9.95 13.97
C VAL A 294 22.46 -8.55 14.00
N SER A 295 23.29 -7.50 13.91
CA SER A 295 22.80 -6.13 14.03
C SER A 295 21.84 -5.78 12.89
N LYS A 296 22.10 -6.25 11.67
CA LYS A 296 21.18 -6.10 10.53
C LYS A 296 19.87 -6.86 10.70
N CYS A 297 19.87 -8.09 11.21
CA CYS A 297 18.63 -8.84 11.45
C CYS A 297 17.75 -8.15 12.50
N ILE A 298 18.34 -7.60 13.56
CA ILE A 298 17.60 -6.83 14.57
C ILE A 298 17.10 -5.50 13.97
N ASP A 299 17.91 -4.80 13.17
CA ASP A 299 17.50 -3.57 12.50
C ASP A 299 16.32 -3.77 11.54
N GLU A 300 16.31 -4.88 10.79
CA GLU A 300 15.19 -5.25 9.92
C GLU A 300 13.96 -5.66 10.73
N LEU A 301 14.13 -6.46 11.79
CA LEU A 301 13.04 -6.86 12.67
C LEU A 301 12.36 -5.64 13.32
N MET A 302 13.14 -4.71 13.87
CA MET A 302 12.63 -3.46 14.44
C MET A 302 11.89 -2.60 13.40
N LYS A 303 12.31 -2.59 12.14
CA LYS A 303 11.55 -1.93 11.06
C LYS A 303 10.22 -2.64 10.79
N LEU A 304 10.23 -3.97 10.68
CA LEU A 304 9.05 -4.77 10.35
C LEU A 304 7.97 -4.73 11.44
N VAL A 305 8.32 -4.96 12.71
CA VAL A 305 7.32 -5.00 13.81
C VAL A 305 7.20 -3.67 14.57
N GLY A 306 8.25 -2.85 14.57
CA GLY A 306 8.30 -1.58 15.30
C GLY A 306 7.71 -0.38 14.57
N HIS A 307 7.40 -0.47 13.27
CA HIS A 307 6.91 0.68 12.48
C HIS A 307 5.72 1.40 13.14
N HIS A 308 4.70 0.66 13.57
CA HIS A 308 3.54 1.25 14.24
C HIS A 308 3.91 1.89 15.59
N TYR A 309 4.65 1.15 16.42
CA TYR A 309 5.12 1.61 17.72
C TYR A 309 5.92 2.93 17.61
N LEU A 310 6.80 3.02 16.63
CA LEU A 310 7.56 4.22 16.29
C LEU A 310 6.64 5.38 15.88
N ARG A 311 5.65 5.10 15.02
CA ARG A 311 4.67 6.09 14.57
C ARG A 311 3.81 6.62 15.72
N SER A 312 3.27 5.74 16.57
CA SER A 312 2.46 6.16 17.73
C SER A 312 3.29 6.95 18.77
N THR A 313 4.58 6.65 18.90
CA THR A 313 5.47 7.29 19.88
C THR A 313 6.00 8.64 19.40
N LEU A 314 6.51 8.72 18.17
CA LEU A 314 7.20 9.92 17.67
C LEU A 314 6.34 10.85 16.81
N LYS A 315 5.39 10.32 16.02
CA LYS A 315 4.69 11.13 15.02
C LYS A 315 3.96 12.34 15.60
N PRO A 316 3.23 12.27 16.74
CA PRO A 316 2.56 13.44 17.31
C PRO A 316 3.54 14.59 17.62
N THR A 317 4.75 14.28 18.09
CA THR A 317 5.77 15.29 18.41
C THR A 317 6.49 15.80 17.16
N LEU A 318 6.71 14.95 16.15
CA LEU A 318 7.26 15.38 14.87
C LEU A 318 6.29 16.28 14.10
N ASP A 319 4.99 15.95 14.09
CA ASP A 319 3.95 16.77 13.45
C ASP A 319 3.82 18.15 14.12
N LEU A 320 4.05 18.23 15.45
CA LEU A 320 4.17 19.51 16.16
C LEU A 320 5.37 20.33 15.64
N ILE A 321 6.55 19.71 15.52
CA ILE A 321 7.77 20.37 15.02
C ILE A 321 7.59 20.86 13.58
N PHE A 322 7.01 20.05 12.69
CA PHE A 322 6.75 20.42 11.29
C PHE A 322 5.73 21.54 11.13
N ARG A 323 4.76 21.65 12.05
CA ARG A 323 3.76 22.72 12.10
C ARG A 323 4.34 24.02 12.64
N GLU A 324 5.13 23.97 13.70
CA GLU A 324 5.63 25.16 14.40
C GLU A 324 6.91 25.74 13.80
N ARG A 325 7.81 24.88 13.30
CA ARG A 325 9.10 25.26 12.67
C ARG A 325 9.94 26.26 13.47
N LYS A 326 9.82 26.25 14.81
CA LYS A 326 10.59 27.09 15.73
C LYS A 326 12.10 26.92 15.48
N PRO A 327 12.88 28.01 15.33
CA PRO A 327 14.34 27.92 15.27
C PRO A 327 14.90 27.35 16.57
N CYS A 328 15.90 26.47 16.44
CA CYS A 328 16.56 25.79 17.54
C CYS A 328 18.09 25.82 17.38
N GLU A 329 18.64 26.76 16.59
CA GLU A 329 20.10 26.88 16.46
C GLU A 329 20.71 27.47 17.73
N ILE A 330 21.80 26.85 18.17
CA ILE A 330 22.47 27.06 19.46
C ILE A 330 23.97 27.35 19.27
N ASP A 331 24.51 27.05 18.08
CA ASP A 331 25.88 27.30 17.66
C ASP A 331 26.06 28.81 17.41
N PRO A 332 26.89 29.53 18.21
CA PRO A 332 27.08 30.97 18.06
C PRO A 332 27.61 31.38 16.67
N THR A 333 28.24 30.46 15.93
CA THR A 333 28.76 30.72 14.59
C THR A 333 27.72 30.62 13.48
N LYS A 334 26.50 30.15 13.80
CA LYS A 334 25.42 29.87 12.83
C LYS A 334 24.10 30.61 13.11
N LEU A 335 24.01 31.31 14.24
CA LEU A 335 22.87 32.17 14.56
C LEU A 335 22.72 33.26 13.49
N GLN A 336 21.50 33.46 13.00
CA GLN A 336 21.20 34.53 12.06
C GLN A 336 21.03 35.88 12.77
N GLN A 337 21.25 36.97 12.02
CA GLN A 337 21.20 38.33 12.58
C GLN A 337 19.77 38.67 13.02
N GLY A 338 19.54 38.67 14.34
CA GLY A 338 18.23 38.89 14.97
C GLY A 338 17.66 37.68 15.72
N GLU A 339 18.27 36.50 15.63
CA GLU A 339 17.86 35.33 16.43
C GLU A 339 18.35 35.45 17.89
N SER A 340 17.45 35.19 18.85
CA SER A 340 17.82 35.07 20.27
C SER A 340 18.19 33.62 20.61
N ARG A 341 19.44 33.43 21.02
CA ARG A 341 19.97 32.16 21.52
C ARG A 341 19.12 31.58 22.66
N ASP A 342 18.65 32.43 23.57
CA ASP A 342 17.89 32.00 24.76
C ASP A 342 16.49 31.49 24.38
N ILE A 343 15.86 32.11 23.36
CA ILE A 343 14.60 31.63 22.79
C ILE A 343 14.82 30.26 22.11
N ASN A 344 15.88 30.12 21.31
CA ASN A 344 16.21 28.85 20.65
C ASN A 344 16.52 27.74 21.67
N LEU A 345 17.19 28.06 22.78
CA LEU A 345 17.43 27.14 23.90
C LEU A 345 16.14 26.75 24.64
N SER A 346 15.16 27.66 24.73
CA SER A 346 13.83 27.34 25.27
C SER A 346 13.05 26.41 24.33
N ASN A 347 13.04 26.71 23.03
CA ASN A 347 12.37 25.91 21.99
C ASN A 347 12.88 24.46 21.96
N ILE A 348 14.21 24.28 21.93
CA ILE A 348 14.80 22.93 21.90
C ILE A 348 14.52 22.16 23.19
N LYS A 349 14.51 22.83 24.35
CA LYS A 349 14.16 22.24 25.65
C LYS A 349 12.72 21.74 25.70
N GLU A 350 11.78 22.51 25.13
CA GLU A 350 10.38 22.11 24.99
C GLU A 350 10.28 20.82 24.16
N TYR A 351 10.84 20.80 22.94
CA TYR A 351 10.79 19.63 22.07
C TYR A 351 11.49 18.39 22.65
N ILE A 352 12.67 18.53 23.27
CA ILE A 352 13.37 17.42 23.94
C ILE A 352 12.51 16.83 25.06
N SER A 353 11.90 17.69 25.89
CA SER A 353 11.04 17.26 27.00
C SER A 353 9.84 16.43 26.50
N VAL A 354 9.18 16.88 25.43
CA VAL A 354 8.04 16.16 24.83
C VAL A 354 8.49 14.83 24.22
N ILE A 355 9.59 14.79 23.45
CA ILE A 355 10.10 13.54 22.84
C ILE A 355 10.50 12.52 23.91
N LEU A 356 11.30 12.92 24.91
CA LEU A 356 11.74 12.00 25.97
C LEU A 356 10.56 11.47 26.78
N LYS A 357 9.58 12.32 27.11
CA LYS A 357 8.35 11.89 27.79
C LYS A 357 7.52 10.91 26.94
N ALA A 358 7.41 11.15 25.64
CA ALA A 358 6.71 10.25 24.73
C ALA A 358 7.38 8.86 24.68
N ILE A 359 8.71 8.81 24.54
CA ILE A 359 9.47 7.55 24.55
C ILE A 359 9.32 6.82 25.89
N ILE A 360 9.56 7.48 27.03
CA ILE A 360 9.48 6.86 28.37
C ILE A 360 8.08 6.27 28.61
N ASN A 361 7.02 7.01 28.29
CA ASN A 361 5.63 6.55 28.48
C ASN A 361 5.22 5.43 27.51
N SER A 362 5.98 5.19 26.44
CA SER A 362 5.67 4.17 25.42
C SER A 362 6.12 2.75 25.80
N ALA A 363 6.81 2.56 26.94
CA ALA A 363 7.44 1.29 27.31
C ALA A 363 6.51 0.06 27.21
N LEU A 364 5.27 0.19 27.69
CA LEU A 364 4.26 -0.89 27.69
C LEU A 364 3.64 -1.15 26.30
N SER A 365 3.86 -0.25 25.34
CA SER A 365 3.41 -0.38 23.94
C SER A 365 4.49 -0.96 23.03
N CYS A 366 5.66 -1.33 23.57
CA CYS A 366 6.75 -1.92 22.78
C CYS A 366 6.34 -3.31 22.26
N PRO A 367 6.58 -3.65 20.97
CA PRO A 367 6.14 -4.93 20.41
C PRO A 367 6.80 -6.13 21.10
N PRO A 368 6.05 -7.17 21.54
CA PRO A 368 6.61 -8.27 22.36
C PRO A 368 7.79 -9.04 21.75
N VAL A 369 7.92 -9.20 20.44
CA VAL A 369 9.08 -9.86 19.81
C VAL A 369 10.33 -8.97 19.90
N MET A 370 10.18 -7.64 19.86
CA MET A 370 11.29 -6.74 20.24
C MET A 370 11.62 -6.93 21.71
N CYS A 371 10.64 -6.99 22.61
CA CYS A 371 10.89 -7.24 24.03
C CYS A 371 11.58 -8.59 24.31
N GLN A 372 11.18 -9.65 23.61
CA GLN A 372 11.80 -10.97 23.69
C GLN A 372 13.27 -10.92 23.23
N ILE A 373 13.55 -10.30 22.09
CA ILE A 373 14.93 -10.07 21.64
C ILE A 373 15.73 -9.25 22.66
N PHE A 374 15.17 -8.16 23.21
CA PHE A 374 15.88 -7.34 24.19
C PHE A 374 16.12 -8.08 25.52
N SER A 375 15.21 -8.99 25.90
CA SER A 375 15.38 -9.88 27.05
C SER A 375 16.49 -10.91 26.81
N GLU A 376 16.48 -11.57 25.66
CA GLU A 376 17.52 -12.51 25.24
C GLU A 376 18.91 -11.84 25.15
N LEU A 377 19.01 -10.64 24.58
CA LEU A 377 20.25 -9.87 24.53
C LEU A 377 20.74 -9.47 25.93
N LYS A 378 19.83 -9.14 26.85
CA LYS A 378 20.14 -8.84 28.25
C LYS A 378 20.66 -10.07 29.00
N GLU A 379 20.07 -11.24 28.77
CA GLU A 379 20.54 -12.50 29.38
C GLU A 379 21.86 -12.99 28.78
N LEU A 380 22.09 -12.80 27.47
CA LEU A 380 23.41 -13.01 26.86
C LEU A 380 24.46 -12.06 27.48
N ALA A 381 24.13 -10.78 27.68
CA ALA A 381 25.01 -9.85 28.38
C ALA A 381 25.28 -10.25 29.84
N ASN A 382 24.25 -10.71 30.58
CA ASN A 382 24.41 -11.26 31.94
C ASN A 382 25.36 -12.47 31.97
N THR A 383 25.26 -13.34 30.97
CA THR A 383 26.00 -14.62 30.90
C THR A 383 27.47 -14.40 30.55
N TYR A 384 27.76 -13.61 29.51
CA TYR A 384 29.13 -13.38 29.04
C TYR A 384 29.87 -12.28 29.83
N PHE A 385 29.15 -11.31 30.39
CA PHE A 385 29.74 -10.18 31.13
C PHE A 385 29.06 -9.96 32.51
N PRO A 386 29.03 -10.98 33.40
CA PRO A 386 28.30 -10.92 34.66
C PRO A 386 28.76 -9.77 35.57
N ASN A 387 30.05 -9.45 35.53
CA ASN A 387 30.70 -8.40 36.31
C ASN A 387 30.41 -6.97 35.80
N GLU A 388 30.00 -6.80 34.54
CA GLU A 388 29.75 -5.49 33.93
C GLU A 388 28.25 -5.22 33.80
N ARG A 389 27.63 -4.75 34.89
CA ARG A 389 26.17 -4.54 34.97
C ARG A 389 25.60 -3.56 33.93
N GLU A 390 26.42 -2.67 33.38
CA GLU A 390 26.02 -1.72 32.34
C GLU A 390 25.83 -2.36 30.97
N VAL A 391 26.55 -3.43 30.65
CA VAL A 391 26.50 -4.07 29.33
C VAL A 391 25.08 -4.51 28.99
N ARG A 392 24.37 -4.98 30.04
CA ARG A 392 22.94 -5.33 30.05
C ARG A 392 22.05 -4.25 29.45
N TYR A 393 22.34 -2.97 29.76
CA TYR A 393 21.61 -1.81 29.24
C TYR A 393 22.21 -1.29 27.94
N SER A 394 23.54 -1.34 27.78
CA SER A 394 24.22 -0.85 26.58
C SER A 394 23.84 -1.63 25.33
N VAL A 395 23.64 -2.95 25.43
CA VAL A 395 23.21 -3.77 24.27
C VAL A 395 21.81 -3.38 23.80
N ILE A 396 20.85 -3.18 24.71
CA ILE A 396 19.48 -2.77 24.35
C ILE A 396 19.48 -1.33 23.81
N SER A 397 20.17 -0.42 24.50
CA SER A 397 20.28 0.99 24.15
C SER A 397 20.91 1.20 22.76
N GLY A 398 21.90 0.38 22.42
CA GLY A 398 22.56 0.34 21.11
C GLY A 398 21.65 -0.07 19.94
N PHE A 399 20.50 -0.69 20.21
CA PHE A 399 19.45 -0.90 19.21
C PHE A 399 18.36 0.17 19.30
N VAL A 400 17.75 0.34 20.46
CA VAL A 400 16.53 1.15 20.63
C VAL A 400 16.78 2.65 20.40
N PHE A 401 17.93 3.19 20.81
CA PHE A 401 18.25 4.60 20.54
C PHE A 401 19.03 4.76 19.24
N LEU A 402 20.15 4.05 19.09
CA LEU A 402 21.09 4.29 18.00
C LEU A 402 20.60 3.81 16.63
N ARG A 403 19.78 2.77 16.58
CA ARG A 403 19.34 2.14 15.33
C ARG A 403 17.84 2.30 15.04
N PHE A 404 17.07 2.76 16.04
CA PHE A 404 15.62 2.91 15.94
C PHE A 404 15.15 4.36 16.19
N PHE A 405 15.10 4.85 17.43
CA PHE A 405 14.54 6.19 17.71
C PHE A 405 15.36 7.36 17.15
N ALA A 406 16.68 7.41 17.36
CA ALA A 406 17.49 8.54 16.92
C ALA A 406 17.57 8.65 15.37
N PRO A 407 17.74 7.57 14.60
CA PRO A 407 17.62 7.61 13.14
C PRO A 407 16.23 8.04 12.65
N ALA A 408 15.16 7.60 13.31
CA ALA A 408 13.80 7.98 12.97
C ALA A 408 13.50 9.48 13.18
N ILE A 409 14.08 10.08 14.23
CA ILE A 409 14.03 11.53 14.44
C ILE A 409 14.86 12.27 13.39
N LEU A 410 16.04 11.76 13.03
CA LEU A 410 16.96 12.41 12.08
C LEU A 410 16.46 12.35 10.63
N HIS A 411 15.87 11.22 10.22
CA HIS A 411 15.43 10.94 8.86
C HIS A 411 13.97 10.42 8.83
N PRO A 412 12.98 11.21 9.29
CA PRO A 412 11.60 10.72 9.48
C PRO A 412 10.89 10.29 8.19
N LYS A 413 11.40 10.68 7.02
CA LYS A 413 10.96 10.16 5.72
C LYS A 413 11.29 8.68 5.51
N LEU A 414 12.45 8.22 5.96
CA LEU A 414 12.89 6.82 5.79
C LEU A 414 12.13 5.82 6.69
N PHE A 415 11.27 6.35 7.57
CA PHE A 415 10.43 5.61 8.51
C PHE A 415 8.93 5.95 8.34
N ASP A 416 8.55 6.55 7.21
CA ASP A 416 7.19 7.03 6.84
C ASP A 416 6.46 7.86 7.90
N LEU A 417 7.20 8.59 8.74
CA LEU A 417 6.67 9.48 9.76
C LEU A 417 6.17 10.81 9.14
N THR A 418 6.77 11.24 8.02
CA THR A 418 6.32 12.40 7.23
C THR A 418 6.53 12.20 5.73
N SER A 419 5.65 12.79 4.92
CA SER A 419 5.78 12.91 3.45
C SER A 419 6.20 14.31 3.00
N GLU A 420 6.25 15.30 3.90
CA GLU A 420 6.54 16.70 3.57
C GLU A 420 8.03 16.92 3.23
N GLN A 421 8.34 17.96 2.46
CA GLN A 421 9.73 18.40 2.32
C GLN A 421 10.17 19.12 3.61
N ILE A 422 11.29 18.66 4.18
CA ILE A 422 11.88 19.19 5.41
C ILE A 422 12.88 20.26 4.97
N ASP A 423 12.68 21.50 5.44
CA ASP A 423 13.60 22.61 5.17
C ASP A 423 14.89 22.49 6.00
N PRO A 424 15.98 23.20 5.63
CA PRO A 424 17.27 23.09 6.32
C PRO A 424 17.22 23.47 7.82
N SER A 425 16.37 24.40 8.22
CA SER A 425 16.24 24.81 9.63
C SER A 425 15.57 23.71 10.45
N THR A 426 14.45 23.17 9.95
CA THR A 426 13.78 22.03 10.56
C THR A 426 14.69 20.79 10.61
N GLN A 427 15.46 20.51 9.55
CA GLN A 427 16.42 19.39 9.54
C GLN A 427 17.55 19.58 10.57
N ARG A 428 17.99 20.83 10.79
CA ARG A 428 18.96 21.16 11.85
C ARG A 428 18.36 20.92 13.25
N THR A 429 17.11 21.33 13.48
CA THR A 429 16.37 21.02 14.72
C THR A 429 16.30 19.51 14.96
N LEU A 430 15.84 18.73 13.97
CA LEU A 430 15.80 17.25 14.05
C LEU A 430 17.16 16.63 14.37
N THR A 431 18.25 17.20 13.82
CA THR A 431 19.62 16.74 14.10
C THR A 431 20.00 16.92 15.57
N LEU A 432 19.67 18.07 16.17
CA LEU A 432 19.96 18.35 17.59
C LEU A 432 19.10 17.50 18.53
N LEU A 433 17.83 17.26 18.16
CA LEU A 433 16.91 16.38 18.90
C LEU A 433 17.40 14.92 18.87
N SER A 434 17.74 14.41 17.69
CA SER A 434 18.30 13.06 17.49
C SER A 434 19.58 12.86 18.29
N LYS A 435 20.54 13.80 18.22
CA LYS A 435 21.77 13.77 19.02
C LYS A 435 21.50 13.75 20.52
N THR A 436 20.53 14.53 21.01
CA THR A 436 20.20 14.55 22.44
C THR A 436 19.59 13.23 22.88
N VAL A 437 18.63 12.67 22.13
CA VAL A 437 18.03 11.36 22.41
C VAL A 437 19.09 10.26 22.42
N GLN A 438 20.01 10.25 21.46
CA GLN A 438 21.13 9.32 21.44
C GLN A 438 22.04 9.45 22.67
N SER A 439 22.33 10.69 23.08
CA SER A 439 23.21 10.96 24.22
C SER A 439 22.55 10.57 25.56
N VAL A 440 21.22 10.65 25.67
CA VAL A 440 20.47 10.07 26.81
C VAL A 440 20.60 8.54 26.81
N GLY A 441 20.41 7.87 25.67
CA GLY A 441 20.62 6.42 25.57
C GLY A 441 22.03 5.98 25.99
N ASN A 442 23.05 6.75 25.61
CA ASN A 442 24.44 6.52 26.01
C ASN A 442 24.63 6.70 27.53
N LEU A 443 24.05 7.73 28.17
CA LEU A 443 24.14 7.95 29.63
C LEU A 443 23.58 6.79 30.44
N VAL A 444 22.38 6.32 30.09
CA VAL A 444 21.68 5.23 30.81
C VAL A 444 22.54 3.96 30.84
N SER A 445 23.41 3.81 29.83
CA SER A 445 24.29 2.67 29.59
C SER A 445 25.69 2.82 30.21
N SER A 446 25.94 3.83 31.05
CA SER A 446 27.29 4.19 31.54
C SER A 446 27.38 4.27 33.07
N ARG A 447 28.59 4.01 33.61
CA ARG A 447 28.92 4.00 35.05
C ARG A 447 28.30 5.18 35.79
N THR A 448 27.32 4.85 36.63
CA THR A 448 26.92 5.55 37.85
C THR A 448 27.37 7.01 37.96
N SER A 449 26.55 7.95 37.48
CA SER A 449 26.46 9.32 38.04
C SER A 449 27.81 10.01 38.38
N HIS A 450 28.85 9.81 37.56
CA HIS A 450 30.16 10.42 37.78
C HIS A 450 30.29 11.70 36.93
N PRO A 451 30.62 12.86 37.53
CA PRO A 451 30.79 14.13 36.80
C PRO A 451 31.68 14.02 35.56
N ASN A 452 32.70 13.16 35.64
CA ASN A 452 33.75 13.00 34.63
C ASN A 452 33.27 12.33 33.32
N PHE A 453 32.24 11.46 33.34
CA PHE A 453 31.72 10.87 32.09
C PHE A 453 30.98 11.94 31.28
N THR A 454 30.06 12.66 31.95
CA THR A 454 29.38 13.83 31.41
C THR A 454 30.40 14.81 30.85
N GLU A 455 31.45 15.15 31.60
CA GLU A 455 32.52 16.03 31.15
C GLU A 455 33.30 15.51 29.93
N SER A 456 33.67 14.22 29.88
CA SER A 456 34.42 13.63 28.76
C SER A 456 33.63 13.59 27.44
N TYR A 457 32.31 13.43 27.52
CA TYR A 457 31.41 13.46 26.37
C TYR A 457 31.08 14.91 25.98
N MET A 458 30.83 15.78 26.96
CA MET A 458 30.64 17.23 26.80
C MET A 458 31.86 17.96 26.20
N ARG A 459 33.08 17.44 26.35
CA ARG A 459 34.28 18.02 25.71
C ARG A 459 34.30 17.89 24.19
N ARG A 460 33.55 16.94 23.58
CA ARG A 460 33.61 16.70 22.12
C ARG A 460 32.75 17.68 21.31
N GLU A 461 31.64 18.16 21.88
CA GLU A 461 30.78 19.17 21.28
C GLU A 461 30.40 20.22 22.34
N SER A 462 31.25 21.23 22.50
CA SER A 462 31.12 22.26 23.54
C SER A 462 29.77 22.98 23.54
N TYR A 463 29.15 23.17 22.37
CA TYR A 463 27.82 23.79 22.21
C TYR A 463 26.67 22.87 22.66
N MET A 464 26.81 21.54 22.55
CA MET A 464 25.80 20.58 23.04
C MET A 464 25.82 20.46 24.57
N ARG A 465 26.91 20.85 25.24
CA ARG A 465 27.07 20.82 26.70
C ARG A 465 25.91 21.50 27.42
N GLU A 466 25.50 22.65 26.91
CA GLU A 466 24.47 23.51 27.51
C GLU A 466 23.05 22.96 27.25
N VAL A 467 22.74 22.54 26.02
CA VAL A 467 21.48 21.84 25.72
C VAL A 467 21.34 20.59 26.58
N PHE A 468 22.41 19.82 26.74
CA PHE A 468 22.37 18.60 27.54
C PHE A 468 22.10 18.91 29.02
N ALA A 469 22.81 19.89 29.59
CA ALA A 469 22.62 20.32 30.98
C ALA A 469 21.23 20.94 31.25
N LEU A 470 20.65 21.65 30.27
CA LEU A 470 19.35 22.33 30.41
C LEU A 470 18.13 21.43 30.13
N CYS A 471 18.30 20.40 29.30
CA CYS A 471 17.18 19.58 28.78
C CYS A 471 17.13 18.16 29.35
N VAL A 472 18.27 17.61 29.78
CA VAL A 472 18.35 16.25 30.34
C VAL A 472 18.43 16.32 31.87
N THR A 473 17.35 15.94 32.54
CA THR A 473 17.29 15.89 34.01
C THR A 473 17.58 14.49 34.52
N ALA A 474 17.96 14.36 35.80
CA ALA A 474 18.09 13.06 36.46
C ALA A 474 16.80 12.21 36.34
N LYS A 475 15.62 12.86 36.37
CA LYS A 475 14.31 12.21 36.15
C LYS A 475 14.15 11.65 34.73
N HIS A 476 14.70 12.30 33.71
CA HIS A 476 14.72 11.77 32.34
C HIS A 476 15.62 10.54 32.23
N VAL A 477 16.80 10.57 32.86
CA VAL A 477 17.71 9.41 32.88
C VAL A 477 17.10 8.21 33.61
N GLU A 478 16.48 8.43 34.77
CA GLU A 478 15.86 7.35 35.55
C GLU A 478 14.59 6.80 34.87
N GLY A 479 13.75 7.66 34.29
CA GLY A 479 12.62 7.23 33.47
C GLY A 479 13.06 6.41 32.26
N MET A 480 14.20 6.77 31.64
CA MET A 480 14.74 6.02 30.51
C MET A 480 15.41 4.69 30.91
N ARG A 481 16.00 4.62 32.11
CA ARG A 481 16.44 3.35 32.71
C ARG A 481 15.25 2.42 32.99
N THR A 482 14.19 2.97 33.57
CA THR A 482 12.93 2.24 33.81
C THR A 482 12.32 1.75 32.49
N PHE A 483 12.33 2.58 31.44
CA PHE A 483 11.91 2.19 30.09
C PHE A 483 12.72 1.00 29.56
N LEU A 484 14.06 1.05 29.62
CA LEU A 484 14.92 -0.08 29.19
C LEU A 484 14.68 -1.36 30.00
N GLU A 485 14.44 -1.23 31.31
CA GLU A 485 14.12 -2.36 32.18
C GLU A 485 12.77 -3.01 31.79
N ILE A 486 11.73 -2.20 31.57
CA ILE A 486 10.40 -2.68 31.15
C ILE A 486 10.49 -3.45 29.83
N ILE A 487 11.13 -2.89 28.80
CA ILE A 487 11.17 -3.55 27.48
C ILE A 487 12.08 -4.78 27.42
N SER A 488 12.88 -5.06 28.45
CA SER A 488 13.83 -6.19 28.49
C SER A 488 13.56 -7.23 29.59
N SER A 489 12.66 -6.95 30.53
CA SER A 489 12.31 -7.85 31.64
C SER A 489 10.93 -8.51 31.48
N ILE A 490 10.26 -8.30 30.36
CA ILE A 490 8.93 -8.87 30.08
C ILE A 490 9.04 -9.86 28.89
N PRO A 491 9.50 -11.11 29.11
CA PRO A 491 9.60 -12.13 28.05
C PRO A 491 8.21 -12.54 27.53
N ASN A 492 7.21 -12.49 28.40
CA ASN A 492 5.80 -12.68 28.09
C ASN A 492 5.08 -11.33 28.14
N GLY A 493 5.35 -10.46 27.16
CA GLY A 493 4.67 -9.16 26.94
C GLY A 493 3.20 -9.31 26.52
N SER A 494 2.52 -10.31 27.10
CA SER A 494 1.44 -11.08 26.53
C SER A 494 1.76 -11.62 25.12
N GLN A 495 1.65 -12.94 24.91
CA GLN A 495 1.49 -13.46 23.53
C GLN A 495 0.28 -12.79 22.86
N LYS A 496 -0.71 -12.41 23.68
CA LYS A 496 -1.77 -11.49 23.32
C LYS A 496 -1.33 -10.13 22.78
N ALA A 497 -0.07 -9.72 22.63
CA ALA A 497 0.30 -8.47 21.93
C ALA A 497 0.97 -8.68 20.56
N TYR A 498 0.93 -9.91 20.04
CA TYR A 498 0.80 -10.20 18.59
C TYR A 498 -0.60 -10.71 18.22
N ASP A 499 -1.52 -10.70 19.19
CA ASP A 499 -2.92 -11.15 19.06
C ASP A 499 -3.90 -10.00 19.31
N THR A 500 -3.52 -9.01 20.14
CA THR A 500 -4.24 -7.76 20.40
C THR A 500 -4.09 -6.88 19.16
N PRO A 501 -5.18 -6.57 18.44
CA PRO A 501 -5.05 -5.90 17.17
C PRO A 501 -4.61 -4.43 17.39
N VAL A 502 -3.36 -4.11 17.04
CA VAL A 502 -2.73 -2.81 17.27
C VAL A 502 -3.26 -1.79 16.27
N ILE A 503 -3.82 -0.67 16.73
CA ILE A 503 -4.60 0.27 15.91
C ILE A 503 -3.70 1.09 14.96
N LEU A 504 -3.57 0.63 13.71
CA LEU A 504 -2.84 1.30 12.63
C LEU A 504 -3.46 2.66 12.28
N LYS A 505 -4.81 2.73 12.25
CA LYS A 505 -5.55 3.96 11.96
C LYS A 505 -6.99 3.83 12.42
N GLU A 506 -7.53 4.87 13.06
CA GLU A 506 -8.96 4.95 13.33
C GLU A 506 -9.54 6.31 12.92
N GLY A 507 -10.86 6.36 12.77
CA GLY A 507 -11.56 7.57 12.35
C GLY A 507 -12.97 7.31 11.82
N THR A 508 -13.75 8.38 11.73
CA THR A 508 -15.13 8.31 11.23
C THR A 508 -15.16 8.34 9.70
N MET A 509 -15.65 7.26 9.10
CA MET A 509 -15.81 7.11 7.65
C MET A 509 -17.23 6.69 7.31
N ILE A 510 -17.69 7.01 6.09
CA ILE A 510 -19.07 6.71 5.69
C ILE A 510 -19.10 5.36 4.98
N LYS A 511 -19.76 4.36 5.59
CA LYS A 511 -19.91 3.00 5.07
C LYS A 511 -21.22 2.86 4.29
N ARG A 512 -21.19 2.15 3.15
CA ARG A 512 -22.43 1.65 2.50
C ARG A 512 -22.98 0.44 3.26
N ALA A 513 -24.27 0.47 3.64
CA ALA A 513 -24.95 -0.70 4.17
C ALA A 513 -25.14 -1.77 3.09
N GLN A 514 -24.87 -3.03 3.42
CA GLN A 514 -25.26 -4.18 2.60
C GLN A 514 -26.73 -4.54 2.95
N GLY A 515 -27.54 -4.86 1.93
CA GLY A 515 -28.98 -5.06 2.05
C GLY A 515 -29.85 -3.92 1.48
N ARG A 516 -30.99 -4.27 0.87
CA ARG A 516 -32.00 -3.34 0.33
C ARG A 516 -33.07 -3.05 1.39
N LYS A 517 -33.47 -1.78 1.58
CA LYS A 517 -34.78 -1.46 2.18
C LYS A 517 -35.88 -1.69 1.13
N LYS A 518 -37.14 -1.90 1.56
CA LYS A 518 -38.33 -2.04 0.69
C LYS A 518 -38.52 -0.93 -0.36
N PHE A 519 -37.83 0.21 -0.24
CA PHE A 519 -37.89 1.36 -1.17
C PHE A 519 -36.56 1.67 -1.89
N GLY A 520 -35.63 0.71 -2.01
CA GLY A 520 -34.47 0.81 -2.92
C GLY A 520 -33.33 1.80 -2.54
N ILE A 521 -33.53 2.69 -1.56
CA ILE A 521 -32.55 3.72 -1.19
C ILE A 521 -31.24 3.10 -0.64
N LYS A 522 -30.13 3.29 -1.38
CA LYS A 522 -28.76 2.92 -1.00
C LYS A 522 -28.37 3.67 0.30
N ASN A 523 -28.32 2.97 1.43
CA ASN A 523 -28.08 3.59 2.74
C ASN A 523 -26.60 3.76 3.05
N PHE A 524 -26.14 5.01 3.08
CA PHE A 524 -24.83 5.39 3.65
C PHE A 524 -24.97 5.67 5.14
N LYS A 525 -24.04 5.15 5.94
CA LYS A 525 -24.04 5.31 7.40
C LYS A 525 -22.66 5.69 7.88
N SER A 526 -22.58 6.79 8.63
CA SER A 526 -21.37 7.16 9.38
C SER A 526 -21.00 6.01 10.34
N ARG A 527 -19.74 5.58 10.32
CA ARG A 527 -19.21 4.52 11.18
C ARG A 527 -17.84 4.92 11.67
N PHE A 528 -17.55 4.60 12.92
CA PHE A 528 -16.18 4.68 13.41
C PHE A 528 -15.45 3.42 12.94
N PHE A 529 -14.39 3.59 12.17
CA PHE A 529 -13.55 2.50 11.68
C PHE A 529 -12.27 2.45 12.49
N ARG A 530 -11.76 1.23 12.67
CA ARG A 530 -10.52 0.94 13.37
C ARG A 530 -9.78 -0.13 12.60
N LEU A 531 -8.78 0.30 11.82
CA LEU A 531 -7.80 -0.56 11.17
C LEU A 531 -6.74 -0.91 12.20
N THR A 532 -6.37 -2.19 12.24
CA THR A 532 -5.40 -2.76 13.16
C THR A 532 -4.44 -3.68 12.43
N THR A 533 -3.37 -4.13 13.09
CA THR A 533 -2.41 -5.10 12.54
C THR A 533 -3.05 -6.41 12.07
N HIS A 534 -4.15 -6.84 12.70
CA HIS A 534 -4.79 -8.13 12.40
C HIS A 534 -6.14 -7.96 11.68
N SER A 535 -6.80 -6.80 11.80
CA SER A 535 -8.14 -6.60 11.22
C SER A 535 -8.55 -5.16 10.94
N LEU A 536 -9.43 -4.95 9.96
CA LEU A 536 -10.26 -3.75 9.85
C LEU A 536 -11.63 -4.00 10.52
N SER A 537 -11.99 -3.16 11.48
CA SER A 537 -13.30 -3.23 12.16
C SER A 537 -14.08 -1.92 12.02
N TYR A 538 -15.40 -1.98 12.22
CA TYR A 538 -16.24 -0.78 12.29
C TYR A 538 -17.40 -0.90 13.30
N SER A 539 -17.71 0.18 13.99
CA SER A 539 -18.74 0.29 15.03
C SER A 539 -19.71 1.45 14.76
N LYS A 540 -20.81 1.55 15.53
CA LYS A 540 -21.76 2.68 15.42
C LYS A 540 -21.15 4.01 15.88
N THR A 541 -20.32 3.95 16.92
CA THR A 541 -19.71 5.07 17.64
C THR A 541 -18.29 4.70 18.06
N GLU A 542 -17.45 5.70 18.28
CA GLU A 542 -16.15 5.52 18.96
C GLU A 542 -16.33 4.76 20.27
N GLY A 543 -15.40 3.84 20.58
CA GLY A 543 -15.48 2.93 21.73
C GLY A 543 -16.60 1.88 21.73
N GLY A 544 -17.57 1.95 20.81
CA GLY A 544 -18.69 1.01 20.74
C GLY A 544 -18.33 -0.36 20.15
N ALA A 545 -19.13 -1.38 20.48
CA ALA A 545 -18.94 -2.75 19.98
C ALA A 545 -18.86 -2.81 18.43
N ALA A 546 -17.94 -3.64 17.91
CA ALA A 546 -17.74 -3.82 16.49
C ALA A 546 -18.95 -4.50 15.85
N LEU A 547 -19.49 -3.89 14.79
CA LEU A 547 -20.56 -4.46 13.97
C LEU A 547 -20.03 -5.50 12.97
N CYS A 548 -18.73 -5.45 12.70
CA CYS A 548 -17.99 -6.39 11.87
C CYS A 548 -16.50 -6.22 12.14
N VAL A 549 -15.77 -7.33 12.02
CA VAL A 549 -14.32 -7.42 11.98
C VAL A 549 -13.96 -8.10 10.66
N ILE A 550 -12.89 -7.66 10.01
CA ILE A 550 -12.38 -8.18 8.74
C ILE A 550 -10.89 -8.46 8.96
N PRO A 551 -10.44 -9.73 9.01
CA PRO A 551 -9.02 -10.07 9.08
C PRO A 551 -8.23 -9.41 7.94
N VAL A 552 -6.98 -9.00 8.19
CA VAL A 552 -6.15 -8.30 7.17
C VAL A 552 -5.73 -9.25 6.04
N ASP A 553 -5.54 -10.52 6.34
CA ASP A 553 -5.32 -11.62 5.40
C ASP A 553 -6.54 -11.91 4.50
N GLU A 554 -7.76 -11.54 4.92
CA GLU A 554 -8.95 -11.55 4.05
C GLU A 554 -9.06 -10.31 3.14
N ILE A 555 -8.14 -9.33 3.22
CA ILE A 555 -8.16 -8.14 2.37
C ILE A 555 -7.33 -8.41 1.10
N LEU A 556 -8.01 -8.84 0.04
CA LEU A 556 -7.36 -9.15 -1.24
C LEU A 556 -6.89 -7.89 -1.99
N ALA A 557 -7.65 -6.80 -1.89
CA ALA A 557 -7.30 -5.51 -2.47
C ALA A 557 -7.98 -4.33 -1.76
N VAL A 558 -7.35 -3.16 -1.81
CA VAL A 558 -7.97 -1.87 -1.48
C VAL A 558 -7.80 -0.94 -2.65
N GLU A 559 -8.91 -0.59 -3.29
CA GLU A 559 -8.92 0.17 -4.55
C GLU A 559 -9.69 1.48 -4.40
N ARG A 560 -9.20 2.55 -5.03
CA ARG A 560 -9.94 3.81 -5.11
C ARG A 560 -11.18 3.60 -5.97
N VAL A 561 -12.35 3.91 -5.41
CA VAL A 561 -13.62 3.93 -6.14
C VAL A 561 -13.83 5.35 -6.63
N GLU A 562 -14.13 5.49 -7.91
CA GLU A 562 -14.35 6.83 -8.46
C GLU A 562 -15.62 7.49 -7.96
N GLU A 563 -15.55 8.82 -7.90
CA GLU A 563 -16.62 9.69 -7.43
C GLU A 563 -17.95 9.42 -8.13
N SER A 564 -17.90 9.12 -9.43
CA SER A 564 -19.00 8.67 -10.29
C SER A 564 -19.82 7.49 -9.76
N SER A 565 -19.17 6.52 -9.11
CA SER A 565 -19.79 5.24 -8.74
C SER A 565 -20.89 5.39 -7.70
N PHE A 566 -20.76 6.42 -6.86
CA PHE A 566 -21.73 6.73 -5.81
C PHE A 566 -22.14 8.21 -5.78
N LYS A 567 -21.60 9.05 -6.67
CA LYS A 567 -21.62 10.53 -6.62
C LYS A 567 -21.00 11.09 -5.33
N ILE A 568 -19.93 10.46 -4.87
CA ILE A 568 -19.32 10.69 -3.55
C ILE A 568 -17.80 10.68 -3.66
N LYS A 569 -17.16 11.81 -3.30
CA LYS A 569 -15.69 11.99 -3.32
C LYS A 569 -14.98 11.12 -2.27
N ASN A 570 -13.75 10.73 -2.60
CA ASN A 570 -12.82 10.01 -1.69
C ASN A 570 -13.37 8.66 -1.21
N MET A 571 -14.00 7.93 -2.11
CA MET A 571 -14.43 6.55 -1.90
C MET A 571 -13.37 5.52 -2.28
N PHE A 572 -13.46 4.36 -1.66
CA PHE A 572 -12.66 3.18 -1.93
C PHE A 572 -13.47 1.92 -1.62
N GLN A 573 -13.07 0.84 -2.29
CA GLN A 573 -13.58 -0.50 -2.05
C GLN A 573 -12.48 -1.35 -1.43
N LEU A 574 -12.90 -2.19 -0.51
CA LEU A 574 -12.08 -3.19 0.13
C LEU A 574 -12.65 -4.55 -0.27
N VAL A 575 -11.84 -5.30 -1.02
CA VAL A 575 -12.21 -6.57 -1.65
C VAL A 575 -11.85 -7.70 -0.71
N GLN A 576 -12.82 -8.56 -0.40
CA GLN A 576 -12.64 -9.80 0.34
C GLN A 576 -13.11 -10.99 -0.50
N PRO A 577 -12.68 -12.25 -0.21
CA PRO A 577 -13.03 -13.42 -1.02
C PRO A 577 -14.53 -13.56 -1.33
N ASN A 578 -15.39 -13.19 -0.37
CA ASN A 578 -16.85 -13.39 -0.47
C ASN A 578 -17.67 -12.09 -0.51
N ARG A 579 -17.06 -10.90 -0.43
CA ARG A 579 -17.80 -9.61 -0.42
C ARG A 579 -16.91 -8.38 -0.63
N THR A 580 -17.51 -7.32 -1.18
CA THR A 580 -16.88 -6.00 -1.30
C THR A 580 -17.45 -5.00 -0.29
N LEU A 581 -16.57 -4.25 0.36
CA LEU A 581 -16.89 -3.23 1.35
C LEU A 581 -16.59 -1.81 0.80
N TYR A 582 -17.64 -1.03 0.62
CA TYR A 582 -17.56 0.37 0.16
C TYR A 582 -17.50 1.38 1.31
N ILE A 583 -16.48 2.24 1.30
CA ILE A 583 -16.16 3.21 2.35
C ILE A 583 -15.81 4.57 1.72
N GLN A 584 -16.16 5.66 2.39
CA GLN A 584 -15.75 7.03 2.06
C GLN A 584 -14.92 7.66 3.19
N VAL A 585 -13.73 8.18 2.87
CA VAL A 585 -12.98 9.09 3.75
C VAL A 585 -13.56 10.50 3.65
N ARG A 586 -13.85 11.12 4.79
CA ARG A 586 -14.02 12.57 4.85
C ARG A 586 -12.65 13.23 4.73
N THR A 587 -12.44 14.02 3.68
CA THR A 587 -11.38 15.04 3.69
C THR A 587 -11.77 16.09 4.71
N THR A 588 -11.03 16.12 5.82
CA THR A 588 -10.87 17.28 6.71
C THR A 588 -10.03 18.33 6.04
#